data_AF-A0A3M6KAB7-F1
#
_entry.id   AF-A0A3M6KAB7-F1
#
_cell.length_a   1.000
_cell.length_b   1.000
_cell.length_c   1.000
_cell.angle_alpha   90.00
_cell.angle_beta   90.00
_cell.angle_gamma   90.00
#
_symmetry.space_group_name_H-M   'P 1'
#
loop_
_entity.id
_entity.type
_entity.pdbx_description
1 polymer ?
#
loop_
_entity_poly.entity_id
_entity_poly.type
_entity_poly.pdbx_seq_one_letter_code
_entity_poly.pdbx_strand_id
1 'polypeptide(L)'
;MEFRCIDECSQCCIDREYYPSKKFGKIGVLILPDEKERIEKLAKENNLDIKILPRIGVSDNSDTNPSKILAYQMMGIEKNGNTCPFLDTESGNKSPHNGFPCKIYTDRPLACRTYPLIESDPITLDEKCKFCKEHKTADENLNSETESLLKIKEQMNTELPFIWRFATDVGEEQDKDLFESGWFLEE
;
A
#
# COMPACT_ATOMS: atom_id res chain seq x y z
N MET A 1 19.01 -5.35 -16.83
CA MET A 1 18.33 -4.10 -17.22
C MET A 1 17.97 -3.32 -15.96
N GLU A 2 18.43 -2.07 -15.86
CA GLU A 2 18.13 -1.19 -14.73
C GLU A 2 16.64 -0.80 -14.69
N PHE A 3 15.98 -1.02 -13.55
CA PHE A 3 14.63 -0.52 -13.33
C PHE A 3 14.62 1.01 -13.29
N ARG A 4 13.64 1.60 -14.00
CA ARG A 4 13.35 3.04 -13.95
C ARG A 4 11.84 3.24 -14.04
N CYS A 5 11.31 4.18 -13.27
CA CYS A 5 9.97 4.69 -13.50
C CYS A 5 9.91 5.29 -14.91
N ILE A 6 8.89 4.92 -15.68
CA ILE A 6 8.74 5.38 -17.08
C ILE A 6 7.71 6.48 -17.21
N ASP A 7 7.82 7.20 -18.33
CA ASP A 7 6.99 8.35 -18.62
C ASP A 7 5.50 7.99 -18.58
N GLU A 8 4.74 8.91 -17.96
CA GLU A 8 3.27 8.86 -17.80
C GLU A 8 2.77 7.69 -16.94
N CYS A 9 3.57 7.23 -15.97
CA CYS A 9 3.18 6.14 -15.07
C CYS A 9 2.86 6.66 -13.65
N SER A 10 1.60 6.53 -13.22
CA SER A 10 1.19 6.74 -11.81
C SER A 10 0.10 5.76 -11.38
N GLN A 11 -0.11 4.67 -12.14
CA GLN A 11 -1.23 3.75 -11.93
C GLN A 11 -1.23 3.14 -10.53
N CYS A 12 -0.06 2.74 -10.00
CA CYS A 12 0.07 2.18 -8.65
C CYS A 12 -0.25 3.20 -7.53
N CYS A 13 -0.24 4.50 -7.85
CA CYS A 13 -0.67 5.56 -6.94
C CYS A 13 -2.15 5.91 -7.12
N ILE A 14 -2.79 5.54 -8.23
CA ILE A 14 -4.17 5.92 -8.57
C ILE A 14 -5.13 4.75 -8.29
N ASP A 15 -4.86 3.58 -8.87
CA ASP A 15 -5.76 2.44 -8.76
C ASP A 15 -5.45 1.61 -7.52
N ARG A 16 -6.49 1.37 -6.72
CA ARG A 16 -6.44 0.41 -5.62
C ARG A 16 -7.16 -0.88 -6.00
N GLU A 17 -6.66 -1.98 -5.46
CA GLU A 17 -7.25 -3.29 -5.60
C GLU A 17 -8.15 -3.63 -4.43
N TYR A 18 -9.02 -4.61 -4.64
CA TYR A 18 -9.70 -5.33 -3.56
C TYR A 18 -8.83 -6.49 -3.11
N TYR A 19 -8.68 -6.67 -1.81
CA TYR A 19 -7.98 -7.84 -1.27
C TYR A 19 -8.41 -8.12 0.18
N PRO A 20 -8.62 -9.40 0.56
CA PRO A 20 -8.56 -10.61 -0.28
C PRO A 20 -9.76 -10.74 -1.24
N SER A 21 -10.84 -9.99 -1.01
CA SER A 21 -12.00 -9.95 -1.89
C SER A 21 -12.74 -8.61 -1.74
N LYS A 22 -13.78 -8.38 -2.55
CA LYS A 22 -14.62 -7.17 -2.44
C LYS A 22 -15.22 -6.99 -1.06
N LYS A 23 -15.48 -8.08 -0.32
CA LYS A 23 -15.99 -8.05 1.06
C LYS A 23 -15.16 -7.15 1.99
N PHE A 24 -13.84 -7.14 1.80
CA PHE A 24 -12.92 -6.38 2.65
C PHE A 24 -12.74 -4.93 2.21
N GLY A 25 -13.36 -4.52 1.11
CA GLY A 25 -13.08 -3.26 0.45
C GLY A 25 -11.70 -3.23 -0.19
N LYS A 26 -11.35 -2.07 -0.73
CA LYS A 26 -10.05 -1.82 -1.33
C LYS A 26 -8.98 -1.67 -0.27
N ILE A 27 -7.77 -2.07 -0.65
CA ILE A 27 -6.58 -1.94 0.18
C ILE A 27 -5.91 -0.57 -0.01
N GLY A 28 -5.47 0.00 1.10
CA GLY A 28 -4.59 1.17 1.11
C GLY A 28 -3.11 0.81 1.00
N VAL A 29 -2.25 1.84 0.96
CA VAL A 29 -0.79 1.67 1.06
C VAL A 29 -0.45 1.09 2.42
N LEU A 30 0.29 -0.01 2.48
CA LEU A 30 0.75 -0.58 3.75
C LEU A 30 1.67 0.42 4.47
N ILE A 31 1.34 0.70 5.73
CA ILE A 31 2.11 1.54 6.64
C ILE A 31 2.48 0.70 7.84
N LEU A 32 3.77 0.54 8.12
CA LEU A 32 4.21 -0.15 9.34
C LEU A 32 3.93 0.72 10.58
N PRO A 33 3.77 0.14 11.77
CA PRO A 33 3.50 0.89 13.00
C PRO A 33 4.49 2.03 13.24
N ASP A 34 5.78 1.79 13.01
CA ASP A 34 6.86 2.77 13.18
C ASP A 34 6.81 3.90 12.14
N GLU A 35 6.14 3.69 11.00
CA GLU A 35 5.97 4.70 9.96
C GLU A 35 4.75 5.59 10.20
N LYS A 36 3.76 5.12 10.99
CA LYS A 36 2.44 5.76 11.10
C LYS A 36 2.52 7.22 11.52
N GLU A 37 3.17 7.52 12.64
CA GLU A 37 3.27 8.90 13.16
C GLU A 37 4.00 9.82 12.18
N ARG A 38 5.03 9.30 11.50
CA ARG A 38 5.79 10.02 10.49
C ARG A 38 4.92 10.38 9.28
N ILE A 39 4.08 9.46 8.80
CA ILE A 39 3.16 9.71 7.68
C ILE A 39 2.07 10.72 8.06
N GLU A 40 1.51 10.62 9.27
CA GLU A 40 0.54 11.61 9.78
C GLU A 40 1.15 13.01 9.88
N LYS A 41 2.42 13.12 10.29
CA LYS A 41 3.15 14.39 10.32
C LYS A 41 3.33 14.96 8.91
N LEU A 42 3.77 14.13 7.96
CA LEU A 42 3.94 14.56 6.57
C LEU A 42 2.62 15.03 5.93
N ALA A 43 1.50 14.38 6.26
CA ALA A 43 0.18 14.81 5.80
C ALA A 43 -0.18 16.20 6.32
N LYS A 44 0.04 16.46 7.61
CA LYS A 44 -0.18 17.78 8.22
C LYS A 44 0.70 18.86 7.57
N GLU A 45 1.98 18.57 7.36
CA GLU A 45 2.93 19.49 6.70
C GLU A 45 2.51 19.83 5.25
N ASN A 46 1.83 18.91 4.58
CA ASN A 46 1.32 19.09 3.22
C ASN A 46 -0.14 19.57 3.15
N ASN A 47 -0.77 19.90 4.29
CA ASN A 47 -2.19 20.26 4.39
C ASN A 47 -3.13 19.22 3.77
N LEU A 48 -2.83 17.94 3.97
CA LEU A 48 -3.62 16.81 3.48
C LEU A 48 -4.42 16.20 4.62
N ASP A 49 -5.69 15.90 4.35
CA ASP A 49 -6.48 15.01 5.19
C ASP A 49 -6.27 13.57 4.72
N ILE A 50 -5.78 12.71 5.61
CA ILE A 50 -5.50 11.30 5.30
C ILE A 50 -6.26 10.39 6.25
N LYS A 51 -6.78 9.28 5.70
CA LYS A 51 -7.41 8.22 6.48
C LYS A 51 -6.46 7.04 6.59
N ILE A 52 -5.97 6.76 7.80
CA ILE A 52 -5.18 5.57 8.11
C ILE A 52 -6.05 4.60 8.91
N LEU A 53 -6.25 3.41 8.35
CA LEU A 53 -6.99 2.32 8.99
C LEU A 53 -6.04 1.21 9.43
N PRO A 54 -6.43 0.35 10.39
CA PRO A 54 -5.74 -0.92 10.57
C PRO A 54 -5.80 -1.77 9.29
N ARG A 55 -4.82 -2.66 9.11
CA ARG A 55 -4.78 -3.58 7.97
C ARG A 55 -4.65 -5.03 8.45
N ILE A 56 -3.63 -5.30 9.25
CA ILE A 56 -3.34 -6.64 9.79
C ILE A 56 -3.15 -6.52 11.30
N GLY A 57 -3.90 -7.33 12.03
CA GLY A 57 -3.78 -7.50 13.47
C GLY A 57 -3.45 -8.94 13.83
N VAL A 58 -3.00 -9.17 15.05
CA VAL A 58 -2.66 -10.50 15.56
C VAL A 58 -3.06 -10.65 17.03
N SER A 59 -3.33 -11.88 17.45
CA SER A 59 -3.65 -12.21 18.85
C SER A 59 -3.28 -13.64 19.22
N ASP A 60 -3.24 -13.90 20.53
CA ASP A 60 -3.16 -15.26 21.12
C ASP A 60 -4.53 -15.95 21.23
N ASN A 61 -5.63 -15.22 21.00
CA ASN A 61 -6.99 -15.73 21.13
C ASN A 61 -7.88 -15.26 19.96
N SER A 62 -8.60 -16.20 19.33
CA SER A 62 -9.57 -15.99 18.25
C SER A 62 -10.89 -15.35 18.70
N ASP A 63 -11.20 -15.34 19.99
CA ASP A 63 -12.51 -14.91 20.51
C ASP A 63 -12.61 -13.41 20.74
N THR A 64 -11.51 -12.67 20.54
CA THR A 64 -11.40 -11.23 20.78
C THR A 64 -10.74 -10.54 19.59
N ASN A 65 -11.04 -9.26 19.38
CA ASN A 65 -10.29 -8.40 18.45
C ASN A 65 -8.76 -8.51 18.65
N PRO A 66 -7.95 -8.22 17.62
CA PRO A 66 -6.50 -8.36 17.68
C PRO A 66 -5.89 -7.57 18.85
N SER A 67 -4.94 -8.18 19.55
CA SER A 67 -4.23 -7.56 20.68
C SER A 67 -3.09 -6.65 20.22
N LYS A 68 -2.56 -6.88 19.01
CA LYS A 68 -1.50 -6.08 18.39
C LYS A 68 -1.81 -5.83 16.92
N ILE A 69 -1.52 -4.62 16.43
CA ILE A 69 -1.58 -4.27 15.01
C ILE A 69 -0.18 -4.42 14.41
N LEU A 70 -0.05 -5.24 13.35
CA LEU A 70 1.21 -5.39 12.61
C LEU A 70 1.33 -4.43 11.45
N ALA A 71 0.20 -4.03 10.85
CA ALA A 71 0.20 -3.07 9.75
C ALA A 71 -1.05 -2.20 9.77
N TYR A 72 -0.86 -0.97 9.33
CA TYR A 72 -1.90 -0.04 8.95
C TYR A 72 -1.98 0.07 7.42
N GLN A 73 -3.01 0.75 6.95
CA GLN A 73 -3.18 1.10 5.55
C GLN A 73 -3.63 2.54 5.40
N MET A 74 -2.91 3.31 4.58
CA MET A 74 -3.31 4.66 4.17
C MET A 74 -4.23 4.56 2.97
N MET A 75 -5.48 5.02 3.15
CA MET A 75 -6.51 4.99 2.12
C MET A 75 -6.31 6.11 1.11
N GLY A 76 -6.90 5.92 -0.07
CA GLY A 76 -6.98 6.98 -1.08
C GLY A 76 -7.95 8.11 -0.70
N ILE A 77 -7.87 9.22 -1.45
CA ILE A 77 -8.63 10.45 -1.18
C ILE A 77 -10.08 10.36 -1.64
N GLU A 78 -10.36 9.63 -2.71
CA GLU A 78 -11.74 9.49 -3.19
C GLU A 78 -12.52 8.47 -2.35
N LYS A 79 -13.86 8.57 -2.39
CA LYS A 79 -14.75 7.62 -1.71
C LYS A 79 -14.52 6.16 -2.11
N ASN A 80 -14.11 5.94 -3.36
CA ASN A 80 -13.80 4.59 -3.84
C ASN A 80 -12.40 4.10 -3.43
N GLY A 81 -11.69 4.87 -2.60
CA GLY A 81 -10.37 4.54 -2.07
C GLY A 81 -9.22 4.71 -3.05
N ASN A 82 -9.47 5.25 -4.24
CA ASN A 82 -8.43 5.52 -5.22
C ASN A 82 -7.63 6.78 -4.87
N THR A 83 -6.53 6.95 -5.61
CA THR A 83 -5.62 8.09 -5.58
C THR A 83 -4.95 8.32 -4.22
N CYS A 84 -3.64 8.11 -4.20
CA CYS A 84 -2.80 8.40 -3.05
C CYS A 84 -2.95 9.88 -2.65
N PRO A 85 -3.19 10.21 -1.38
CA PRO A 85 -3.31 11.60 -0.93
C PRO A 85 -2.09 12.47 -1.20
N PHE A 86 -0.91 11.85 -1.29
CA PHE A 86 0.33 12.56 -1.59
C PHE A 86 0.61 12.70 -3.09
N LEU A 87 -0.23 12.14 -3.96
CA LEU A 87 -0.09 12.31 -5.41
C LEU A 87 -0.69 13.65 -5.80
N ASP A 88 0.12 14.51 -6.40
CA ASP A 88 -0.31 15.81 -6.85
C ASP A 88 -0.89 15.73 -8.27
N THR A 89 -2.22 15.67 -8.35
CA THR A 89 -2.98 15.59 -9.60
C THR A 89 -3.50 16.95 -10.07
N GLU A 90 -3.41 17.99 -9.26
CA GLU A 90 -4.09 19.28 -9.47
C GLU A 90 -3.15 20.40 -9.92
N SER A 91 -1.89 20.41 -9.50
CA SER A 91 -0.99 21.54 -9.76
C SER A 91 -0.56 21.70 -11.22
N GLY A 92 -0.77 20.67 -12.05
CA GLY A 92 -0.24 20.58 -13.41
C GLY A 92 1.27 20.30 -13.48
N ASN A 93 1.95 20.18 -12.33
CA ASN A 93 3.36 19.82 -12.27
C ASN A 93 3.58 18.36 -12.70
N LYS A 94 4.81 18.09 -13.13
CA LYS A 94 5.25 16.75 -13.53
C LYS A 94 6.43 16.30 -12.69
N SER A 95 6.46 15.01 -12.39
CA SER A 95 7.65 14.37 -11.82
C SER A 95 8.78 14.31 -12.87
N PRO A 96 10.03 13.99 -12.47
CA PRO A 96 11.12 13.74 -13.42
C PRO A 96 10.85 12.61 -14.43
N HIS A 97 9.80 11.81 -14.21
CA HIS A 97 9.34 10.73 -15.06
C HIS A 97 8.00 11.06 -15.74
N ASN A 98 7.72 12.35 -15.96
CA ASN A 98 6.54 12.87 -16.65
C ASN A 98 5.15 12.41 -16.08
N GLY A 99 5.14 11.81 -14.88
CA GLY A 99 3.94 11.41 -14.14
C GLY A 99 3.49 12.48 -13.16
N PHE A 100 2.50 12.16 -12.32
CA PHE A 100 2.12 13.06 -11.22
C PHE A 100 3.19 13.03 -10.12
N PRO A 101 3.62 14.18 -9.58
CA PRO A 101 4.61 14.21 -8.52
C PRO A 101 4.03 13.68 -7.20
N CYS A 102 4.84 12.92 -6.47
CA CYS A 102 4.54 12.53 -5.10
C CYS A 102 5.16 13.56 -4.14
N LYS A 103 4.32 14.21 -3.33
CA LYS A 103 4.73 15.26 -2.38
C LYS A 103 5.73 14.77 -1.31
N ILE A 104 5.78 13.46 -1.08
CA ILE A 104 6.67 12.81 -0.12
C ILE A 104 7.58 11.78 -0.79
N TYR A 105 7.99 12.00 -2.04
CA TYR A 105 8.72 10.98 -2.81
C TYR A 105 9.94 10.40 -2.07
N THR A 106 10.74 11.24 -1.42
CA THR A 106 11.91 10.84 -0.59
C THR A 106 11.50 10.11 0.67
N ASP A 107 10.36 10.48 1.23
CA ASP A 107 9.85 10.02 2.52
C ASP A 107 8.71 8.99 2.38
N ARG A 108 8.55 8.43 1.18
CA ARG A 108 7.47 7.48 0.88
C ARG A 108 7.56 6.24 1.78
N PRO A 109 6.42 5.62 2.15
CA PRO A 109 6.40 4.42 2.97
C PRO A 109 7.26 3.29 2.39
N LEU A 110 7.73 2.37 3.23
CA LEU A 110 8.49 1.19 2.78
C LEU A 110 7.76 0.43 1.67
N ALA A 111 6.45 0.25 1.79
CA ALA A 111 5.64 -0.42 0.77
C ALA A 111 5.72 0.26 -0.61
N CYS A 112 5.85 1.58 -0.66
CA CYS A 112 6.07 2.31 -1.91
C CYS A 112 7.51 2.21 -2.41
N ARG A 113 8.49 1.98 -1.51
CA ARG A 113 9.90 1.79 -1.86
C ARG A 113 10.21 0.39 -2.36
N THR A 114 9.36 -0.59 -2.04
CA THR A 114 9.48 -1.96 -2.54
C THR A 114 9.07 -2.10 -4.01
N TYR A 115 8.28 -1.17 -4.55
CA TYR A 115 7.80 -1.26 -5.93
C TYR A 115 8.97 -1.23 -6.94
N PRO A 116 9.03 -2.15 -7.92
CA PRO A 116 7.93 -3.01 -8.41
C PRO A 116 7.93 -4.44 -7.87
N LEU A 117 8.67 -4.76 -6.80
CA LEU A 117 8.73 -6.12 -6.26
C LEU A 117 7.41 -6.54 -5.62
N ILE A 118 6.99 -7.78 -5.90
CA ILE A 118 5.90 -8.48 -5.23
C ILE A 118 6.48 -9.55 -4.33
N GLU A 119 5.95 -9.64 -3.11
CA GLU A 119 6.25 -10.74 -2.21
C GLU A 119 5.65 -12.04 -2.75
N SER A 120 6.51 -12.90 -3.29
CA SER A 120 6.20 -14.26 -3.74
C SER A 120 7.43 -15.15 -3.54
N ASP A 121 7.29 -16.46 -3.73
CA ASP A 121 8.41 -17.41 -3.73
C ASP A 121 8.54 -18.10 -5.09
N PRO A 122 9.49 -17.69 -5.96
CA PRO A 122 10.47 -16.61 -5.78
C PRO A 122 9.84 -15.21 -5.90
N ILE A 123 10.53 -14.15 -5.45
CA ILE A 123 10.11 -12.74 -5.61
C ILE A 123 9.88 -12.44 -7.09
N THR A 124 8.78 -11.77 -7.40
CA THR A 124 8.38 -11.43 -8.78
C THR A 124 8.24 -9.92 -8.95
N LEU A 125 8.08 -9.48 -10.21
CA LEU A 125 7.79 -8.08 -10.55
C LEU A 125 6.29 -7.91 -10.76
N ASP A 126 5.76 -6.77 -10.31
CA ASP A 126 4.37 -6.42 -10.54
C ASP A 126 4.08 -6.30 -12.03
N GLU A 127 3.24 -7.21 -12.53
CA GLU A 127 2.79 -7.21 -13.92
C GLU A 127 2.05 -5.93 -14.29
N LYS A 128 1.56 -5.13 -13.34
CA LYS A 128 0.95 -3.83 -13.61
C LYS A 128 1.97 -2.73 -13.86
N CYS A 129 3.21 -2.92 -13.45
CA CYS A 129 4.27 -1.98 -13.74
C CYS A 129 4.48 -1.89 -15.25
N LYS A 130 4.23 -0.71 -15.82
CA LYS A 130 4.36 -0.49 -17.26
C LYS A 130 5.78 -0.82 -17.76
N PHE A 131 6.82 -0.49 -16.97
CA PHE A 131 8.20 -0.90 -17.26
C PHE A 131 8.37 -2.43 -17.27
N CYS A 132 7.86 -3.12 -16.25
CA CYS A 132 7.98 -4.58 -16.16
C CYS A 132 7.19 -5.30 -17.27
N LYS A 133 6.06 -4.74 -17.71
CA LYS A 133 5.33 -5.25 -18.90
C LYS A 133 6.16 -5.17 -20.18
N GLU A 134 6.85 -4.04 -20.38
CA GLU A 134 7.63 -3.77 -21.59
C GLU A 134 8.93 -4.56 -21.63
N HIS A 135 9.58 -4.75 -20.47
CA HIS A 135 10.94 -5.30 -20.41
C HIS A 135 11.03 -6.74 -19.85
N LYS A 136 9.98 -7.26 -19.19
CA LYS A 136 9.83 -8.63 -18.66
C LYS A 136 10.87 -9.11 -17.63
N THR A 137 12.02 -8.46 -17.54
CA THR A 137 13.06 -8.68 -16.53
C THR A 137 13.60 -7.33 -16.06
N ALA A 138 13.77 -7.18 -14.74
CA ALA A 138 14.47 -6.08 -14.09
C ALA A 138 15.39 -6.74 -13.04
N ASP A 139 16.58 -7.12 -13.49
CA ASP A 139 17.54 -7.94 -12.77
C ASP A 139 18.73 -7.12 -12.22
N GLU A 140 18.82 -5.84 -12.57
CA GLU A 140 19.86 -4.93 -12.13
C GLU A 140 19.22 -3.76 -11.37
N ASN A 141 19.87 -3.26 -10.32
CA ASN A 141 19.54 -2.07 -9.50
C ASN A 141 18.37 -2.13 -8.48
N LEU A 142 17.74 -3.29 -8.25
CA LEU A 142 16.63 -3.45 -7.28
C LEU A 142 17.05 -3.71 -5.82
N ASN A 143 18.28 -3.37 -5.44
CA ASN A 143 18.80 -3.65 -4.10
C ASN A 143 18.03 -2.89 -3.01
N SER A 144 17.64 -1.64 -3.27
CA SER A 144 16.92 -0.81 -2.29
C SER A 144 15.48 -1.27 -2.11
N GLU A 145 14.84 -1.68 -3.20
CA GLU A 145 13.50 -2.27 -3.23
C GLU A 145 13.49 -3.59 -2.46
N THR A 146 14.51 -4.43 -2.68
CA THR A 146 14.69 -5.70 -1.97
C THR A 146 14.92 -5.48 -0.48
N GLU A 147 15.78 -4.54 -0.09
CA GLU A 147 16.01 -4.18 1.30
C GLU A 147 14.72 -3.70 1.97
N SER A 148 13.92 -2.88 1.27
CA SER A 148 12.64 -2.39 1.76
C SER A 148 11.64 -3.53 1.96
N LEU A 149 11.58 -4.49 1.01
CA LEU A 149 10.74 -5.68 1.14
C LEU A 149 11.15 -6.53 2.35
N LEU A 150 12.45 -6.78 2.52
CA LEU A 150 12.96 -7.57 3.65
C LEU A 150 12.61 -6.93 5.00
N LYS A 151 12.70 -5.60 5.11
CA LYS A 151 12.28 -4.87 6.32
C LYS A 151 10.79 -5.03 6.61
N ILE A 152 9.95 -4.97 5.58
CA ILE A 152 8.50 -5.22 5.75
C ILE A 152 8.30 -6.66 6.26
N LYS A 153 8.94 -7.65 5.63
CA LYS A 153 8.81 -9.07 6.03
C LYS A 153 9.25 -9.31 7.47
N GLU A 154 10.35 -8.71 7.90
CA GLU A 154 10.86 -8.82 9.26
C GLU A 154 9.87 -8.23 10.28
N GLN A 155 9.31 -7.06 10.01
CA GLN A 155 8.34 -6.42 10.91
C GLN A 155 6.95 -7.07 10.90
N MET A 156 6.58 -7.70 9.79
CA MET A 156 5.33 -8.43 9.64
C MET A 156 5.40 -9.85 10.21
N ASN A 157 6.60 -10.36 10.54
CA ASN A 157 6.75 -11.68 11.13
C ASN A 157 6.14 -11.73 12.55
N THR A 158 5.45 -12.82 12.86
CA THR A 158 4.81 -13.00 14.16
C THR A 158 4.72 -14.47 14.55
N GLU A 159 4.88 -14.75 15.84
CA GLU A 159 4.66 -16.07 16.43
C GLU A 159 3.22 -16.25 16.95
N LEU A 160 2.39 -15.20 16.85
CA LEU A 160 1.02 -15.22 17.33
C LEU A 160 0.14 -16.05 16.37
N PRO A 161 -0.67 -16.99 16.89
CA PRO A 161 -1.35 -17.98 16.07
C PRO A 161 -2.53 -17.44 15.25
N PHE A 162 -3.12 -16.31 15.65
CA PHE A 162 -4.31 -15.76 15.00
C PHE A 162 -3.99 -14.46 14.28
N ILE A 163 -4.21 -14.45 12.97
CA ILE A 163 -4.05 -13.27 12.10
C ILE A 163 -5.43 -12.70 11.79
N TRP A 164 -5.54 -11.37 11.79
CA TRP A 164 -6.77 -10.64 11.56
C TRP A 164 -6.61 -9.67 10.41
N ARG A 165 -7.61 -9.60 9.54
CA ARG A 165 -7.68 -8.63 8.44
C ARG A 165 -8.76 -7.60 8.73
N PHE A 166 -8.47 -6.33 8.45
CA PHE A 166 -9.43 -5.25 8.62
C PHE A 166 -10.17 -4.97 7.31
N ALA A 167 -11.50 -5.08 7.33
CA ALA A 167 -12.36 -4.67 6.22
C ALA A 167 -12.62 -3.16 6.29
N THR A 168 -12.38 -2.47 5.17
CA THR A 168 -12.29 -1.00 5.13
C THR A 168 -13.62 -0.30 4.89
N ASP A 169 -14.61 -1.00 4.35
CA ASP A 169 -15.84 -0.43 3.79
C ASP A 169 -15.56 0.68 2.76
N VAL A 170 -14.51 0.50 1.95
CA VAL A 170 -14.10 1.45 0.92
C VAL A 170 -14.04 0.74 -0.43
N GLY A 171 -14.67 1.29 -1.46
CA GLY A 171 -14.61 0.73 -2.81
C GLY A 171 -15.60 1.37 -3.76
N GLU A 172 -15.77 0.79 -4.94
CA GLU A 172 -16.70 1.29 -5.94
C GLU A 172 -18.15 1.25 -5.43
N GLU A 173 -18.92 2.30 -5.72
CA GLU A 173 -20.32 2.44 -5.25
C GLU A 173 -21.21 1.25 -5.67
N GLN A 174 -20.94 0.67 -6.85
CA GLN A 174 -21.67 -0.49 -7.37
C GLN A 174 -21.44 -1.78 -6.57
N ASP A 175 -20.40 -1.83 -5.74
CA ASP A 175 -20.02 -2.99 -4.94
C ASP A 175 -20.40 -2.82 -3.45
N LYS A 176 -21.00 -1.70 -3.07
CA LYS A 176 -21.21 -1.33 -1.65
C LYS A 176 -21.95 -2.36 -0.80
N ASP A 177 -22.91 -3.06 -1.39
CA ASP A 177 -23.72 -4.06 -0.68
C ASP A 177 -22.92 -5.32 -0.34
N LEU A 178 -21.69 -5.46 -0.88
CA LEU A 178 -20.78 -6.54 -0.59
C LEU A 178 -19.83 -6.22 0.56
N PHE A 179 -19.67 -4.95 0.93
CA PHE A 179 -18.63 -4.53 1.86
C PHE A 179 -18.99 -4.83 3.31
N GLU A 180 -17.98 -5.23 4.07
CA GLU A 180 -18.04 -5.33 5.52
C GLU A 180 -17.04 -4.34 6.16
N SER A 181 -17.15 -4.15 7.47
CA SER A 181 -16.28 -3.24 8.23
C SER A 181 -15.81 -3.89 9.52
N GLY A 182 -14.56 -3.65 9.90
CA GLY A 182 -13.98 -4.13 11.15
C GLY A 182 -13.05 -5.33 10.97
N TRP A 183 -12.78 -6.03 12.07
CA TRP A 183 -11.82 -7.14 12.11
C TRP A 183 -12.45 -8.47 11.74
N PHE A 184 -11.77 -9.22 10.88
CA PHE A 184 -12.08 -10.59 10.52
C PHE A 184 -10.88 -11.47 10.83
N LEU A 185 -11.12 -12.59 11.50
CA LEU A 185 -10.10 -13.60 11.67
C LEU A 185 -9.77 -14.19 10.29
N GLU A 186 -8.50 -14.27 9.96
CA GLU A 186 -8.02 -14.92 8.74
C GLU A 186 -8.10 -16.45 8.95
N GLU A 187 -8.84 -17.13 8.07
CA GLU A 187 -9.04 -18.58 8.10
C GLU A 187 -7.81 -19.36 7.59
#